data_AF-A0AA85BHK3-F1
#
_entry.id   AF-A0AA85BHK3-F1
#
_cell.length_a   1.000
_cell.length_b   1.000
_cell.length_c   1.000
_cell.angle_alpha   90.00
_cell.angle_beta   90.00
_cell.angle_gamma   90.00
#
_symmetry.space_group_name_H-M   'P 1'
#
loop_
_entity.id
_entity.type
_entity.pdbx_description
1 polymer ?
#
loop_
_entity_poly.entity_id
_entity_poly.type
_entity_poly.pdbx_seq_one_letter_code
_entity_poly.pdbx_strand_id
1 'polypeptide(L)' 'MGLFTRLKVLLSKCESEQQKDELFSACEILVTNEQMGSRFKVVAITPELESDSVGCEQQLPGFTPLSGTPYAQPNSV' A
#
# COMPACT_ATOMS: atom_id res chain seq x y z
N MET A 1 3.31 -0.97 -2.30
CA MET A 1 2.86 -0.36 -3.58
C MET A 1 3.69 0.85 -4.03
N GLY A 2 4.59 1.43 -3.21
CA GLY A 2 5.62 2.36 -3.73
C GLY A 2 5.15 3.78 -4.09
N LEU A 3 4.05 4.26 -3.50
CA LEU A 3 3.47 5.57 -3.80
C LEU A 3 4.47 6.73 -3.69
N PHE A 4 5.22 6.81 -2.59
CA PHE A 4 6.20 7.89 -2.37
C PHE A 4 7.39 7.83 -3.35
N THR A 5 7.81 6.64 -3.74
CA THR A 5 8.82 6.46 -4.79
C THR A 5 8.34 7.07 -6.10
N ARG A 6 7.07 6.83 -6.46
CA ARG A 6 6.46 7.41 -7.67
C ARG A 6 6.28 8.92 -7.54
N LEU A 7 5.83 9.41 -6.38
CA LEU A 7 5.68 10.84 -6.10
C LEU A 7 7.00 11.59 -6.36
N LYS A 8 8.12 11.08 -5.84
CA LYS A 8 9.45 11.68 -6.06
C LYS A 8 9.80 11.82 -7.54
N VAL A 9 9.53 10.79 -8.34
CA VAL A 9 9.78 10.82 -9.79
C VAL A 9 8.88 11.86 -10.46
N LEU A 10 7.60 11.90 -10.13
CA LEU A 10 6.64 12.83 -10.73
C LEU A 10 6.97 14.29 -10.38
N LEU A 11 7.31 14.58 -9.13
CA LEU A 11 7.73 15.91 -8.69
C LEU A 11 8.97 16.42 -9.45
N SER A 12 9.89 15.52 -9.81
CA SER A 12 11.08 15.87 -10.61
C SER A 12 10.75 16.24 -12.07
N LYS A 13 9.52 15.97 -12.52
CA LYS A 13 9.04 16.23 -13.88
C LYS A 13 8.04 17.39 -13.97
N CYS A 14 7.62 17.95 -12.84
CA CYS A 14 6.79 19.15 -12.83
C CYS A 14 7.57 20.35 -13.39
N GLU A 15 6.90 21.11 -14.25
CA GLU A 15 7.49 22.28 -14.93
C GLU A 15 7.26 23.57 -14.13
N SER A 16 6.33 23.56 -13.17
CA SER A 16 6.03 24.69 -12.30
C SER A 16 5.88 24.29 -10.84
N GLU A 17 6.06 25.26 -9.94
CA GLU A 17 5.81 25.05 -8.50
C GLU A 17 4.33 24.77 -8.23
N GLN A 18 3.41 25.42 -8.95
CA GLN A 18 1.98 25.13 -8.84
C GLN A 18 1.67 23.65 -9.09
N GLN A 19 2.27 23.04 -10.12
CA GLN A 19 2.09 21.60 -10.39
C GLN A 19 2.64 20.72 -9.26
N LYS A 20 3.74 21.13 -8.63
CA LYS A 20 4.30 20.40 -7.48
C LYS A 20 3.39 20.48 -6.27
N ASP A 21 2.88 21.67 -5.97
CA ASP A 21 1.98 21.90 -4.83
C ASP A 21 0.67 21.13 -4.99
N GLU A 22 0.07 21.17 -6.18
CA GLU A 22 -1.13 20.39 -6.51
C GLU A 22 -0.88 18.89 -6.34
N LEU A 23 0.27 18.39 -6.82
CA LEU A 23 0.62 16.97 -6.72
C LEU A 23 0.90 16.54 -5.27
N PHE A 24 1.57 17.38 -4.48
CA PHE A 24 1.79 17.13 -3.06
C PHE A 24 0.47 17.08 -2.30
N SER A 25 -0.38 18.09 -2.49
CA SER A 25 -1.70 18.16 -1.85
C SER A 25 -2.57 16.96 -2.20
N ALA A 26 -2.62 16.55 -3.48
CA ALA A 26 -3.32 15.35 -3.90
C ALA A 26 -2.76 14.09 -3.21
N CYS A 27 -1.45 13.98 -3.03
CA CYS A 27 -0.85 12.85 -2.32
C CYS A 27 -1.20 12.86 -0.83
N GLU A 28 -1.21 14.02 -0.16
CA GLU A 28 -1.57 14.14 1.25
C GLU A 28 -3.00 13.67 1.49
N ILE A 29 -3.95 14.06 0.63
CA ILE A 29 -5.35 13.62 0.75
C ILE A 29 -5.45 12.09 0.74
N LEU A 30 -4.64 11.41 -0.08
CA LEU A 30 -4.67 9.95 -0.22
C LEU A 30 -4.10 9.20 1.00
N VAL A 31 -3.06 9.73 1.64
CA VAL A 31 -2.26 8.96 2.63
C VAL A 31 -2.47 9.37 4.07
N THR A 32 -2.90 10.60 4.31
CA THR A 32 -2.99 11.15 5.67
C THR A 32 -4.19 10.58 6.43
N ASN A 33 -4.04 10.47 7.74
CA ASN A 33 -5.09 9.91 8.61
C ASN A 33 -6.28 10.86 8.74
N GLU A 34 -6.03 12.16 8.66
CA GLU A 34 -7.05 13.20 8.71
C GLU A 34 -7.99 13.13 7.50
N GLN A 35 -7.48 12.66 6.36
CA GLN A 35 -8.18 12.57 5.07
C GLN A 35 -8.56 11.12 4.73
N MET A 36 -8.15 10.62 3.56
CA MET A 36 -8.60 9.31 3.05
C MET A 36 -7.79 8.13 3.58
N GLY A 37 -6.54 8.34 4.03
CA GLY A 37 -5.62 7.26 4.39
C GLY A 37 -6.12 6.36 5.52
N SER A 38 -6.86 6.92 6.48
CA SER A 38 -7.48 6.14 7.55
C SER A 38 -8.92 5.69 7.24
N ARG A 39 -9.63 6.42 6.35
CA ARG A 39 -11.06 6.23 6.09
C ARG A 39 -11.32 5.18 5.00
N PHE A 40 -10.47 5.13 3.99
CA PHE A 40 -10.57 4.15 2.91
C PHE A 40 -9.82 2.88 3.29
N LYS A 41 -10.49 1.74 3.08
CA LYS A 41 -9.93 0.40 3.31
C LYS A 41 -9.94 -0.37 2.00
N VAL A 42 -8.95 -1.22 1.82
CA VAL A 42 -8.78 -2.03 0.62
C VAL A 42 -9.00 -3.48 0.99
N VAL A 43 -9.79 -4.20 0.19
CA VAL A 43 -10.05 -5.64 0.31
C VAL A 43 -9.74 -6.28 -1.03
N ALA A 44 -9.12 -7.45 -1.00
CA ALA A 44 -8.94 -8.32 -2.15
C ALA A 44 -9.74 -9.60 -1.95
N ILE A 45 -10.43 -10.05 -3.00
CA ILE A 45 -11.04 -11.37 -3.08
C ILE A 45 -10.20 -12.17 -4.06
N THR A 46 -9.62 -13.27 -3.58
CA THR A 46 -8.73 -14.13 -4.37
C THR A 46 -9.28 -15.55 -4.37
N PRO A 47 -8.93 -16.37 -5.36
CA PRO A 47 -9.13 -17.82 -5.27
C PRO A 47 -8.52 -18.36 -3.98
N GLU A 48 -9.05 -19.49 -3.48
CA GLU A 48 -8.36 -20.24 -2.43
C GLU A 48 -6.96 -20.60 -2.93
N LEU A 49 -5.97 -20.19 -2.15
CA LEU A 49 -4.59 -20.58 -2.40
C LEU A 49 -4.45 -22.04 -2.02
N GLU A 50 -4.30 -22.92 -3.02
CA GLU A 50 -3.90 -24.29 -2.74
C GLU A 50 -2.53 -24.26 -2.05
N SER A 51 -2.44 -24.89 -0.89
CA SER A 51 -1.21 -25.02 -0.12
C SER A 51 -0.26 -25.97 -0.85
N ASP A 52 0.38 -25.48 -1.91
CA ASP A 52 1.44 -26.21 -2.58
C ASP A 52 2.55 -26.51 -1.57
N SER A 53 2.95 -27.77 -1.52
CA SER A 53 3.86 -28.37 -0.54
C SER A 53 5.32 -27.88 -0.64
N VAL A 54 5.52 -26.65 -1.10
CA VAL A 54 6.81 -25.96 -1.23
C VAL A 54 6.69 -24.54 -0.68
N GLY A 55 6.43 -24.41 0.62
CA GLY A 55 6.89 -23.34 1.54
C GLY A 55 6.84 -21.85 1.12
N CYS A 56 6.15 -21.48 0.04
CA CYS A 56 6.13 -20.14 -0.49
C CYS A 56 4.71 -19.60 -0.34
N GLU A 57 4.40 -19.11 0.85
CA GLU A 57 3.17 -18.38 1.12
C GLU A 57 3.09 -17.20 0.12
N GLN A 58 2.16 -17.29 -0.83
CA GLN A 58 1.96 -16.23 -1.83
C GLN A 58 1.46 -14.97 -1.12
N GLN A 59 2.38 -14.05 -0.84
CA GLN A 59 2.05 -12.75 -0.28
C GLN A 59 1.31 -11.91 -1.33
N LEU A 60 0.09 -11.47 -1.00
CA LEU A 60 -0.67 -10.57 -1.85
C LEU A 60 -0.01 -9.18 -1.92
N PRO A 61 0.36 -8.67 -3.12
CA PRO A 61 0.97 -7.36 -3.25
C PRO A 61 0.10 -6.25 -2.65
N GLY A 62 0.69 -5.42 -1.80
CA GLY A 62 -0.02 -4.31 -1.16
C GLY A 62 -0.81 -4.70 0.09
N PHE A 63 -0.80 -5.98 0.47
CA PHE A 63 -1.35 -6.47 1.75
C PHE A 63 -0.20 -6.97 2.63
N THR A 64 -0.13 -6.41 3.84
CA THR A 64 0.84 -6.83 4.84
C THR A 64 0.08 -7.58 5.94
N PRO A 65 0.50 -8.82 6.28
CA PRO A 65 -0.07 -9.52 7.42
C PRO A 65 0.09 -8.69 8.70
N LEU A 66 -1.02 -8.53 9.44
CA LEU A 66 -1.01 -7.84 10.74
C LEU A 66 -1.10 -8.88 11.85
N SER A 67 -0.30 -8.72 12.91
CA SER A 67 -0.34 -9.60 14.07
C SER A 67 -1.75 -9.73 14.64
N GLY A 68 -2.15 -10.97 14.98
CA GLY A 68 -3.51 -11.28 15.43
C GLY A 68 -4.55 -11.45 14.31
N THR A 69 -4.17 -11.36 13.04
CA THR A 69 -5.04 -11.74 11.91
C THR A 69 -4.79 -13.20 11.50
N PRO A 70 -5.77 -13.89 10.87
CA PRO A 70 -5.62 -15.26 10.39
C PRO A 70 -4.48 -15.46 9.38
N TYR A 71 -3.99 -14.36 8.79
CA TYR A 71 -2.92 -14.35 7.80
C TYR A 71 -1.54 -14.03 8.40
N ALA A 72 -1.45 -13.71 9.69
CA ALA A 72 -0.17 -13.55 10.38
C ALA A 72 0.45 -14.92 10.67
N GLN A 73 1.74 -15.09 10.33
CA GLN A 73 2.43 -16.34 10.61
C GLN A 73 2.41 -16.68 12.12
N PRO A 74 2.26 -17.97 12.47
CA PRO A 74 2.07 -18.39 13.86
C PRO A 74 3.31 -18.28 14.75
N ASN A 75 4.52 -17.96 14.25
CA ASN A 75 5.72 -17.86 15.10
C ASN A 75 6.67 -16.75 14.64
N SER A 76 6.66 -15.62 15.36
CA SER A 76 7.78 -14.67 15.39
C SER A 76 7.94 -14.21 16.84
N VAL A 77 8.46 -15.12 17.67
CA VAL A 77 9.03 -14.82 18.99
C VAL A 77 10.54 -14.84 18.84
#